data_AF-A0A0A7V1P1-F1
#
_entry.id   AF-A0A0A7V1P1-F1
#
_cell.length_a   1.000
_cell.length_b   1.000
_cell.length_c   1.000
_cell.angle_alpha   90.00
_cell.angle_beta   90.00
_cell.angle_gamma   90.00
#
_symmetry.space_group_name_H-M   'P 1'
#
loop_
_entity.id
_entity.type
_entity.pdbx_description
1 polymer ?
#
loop_
_entity_poly.entity_id
_entity_poly.type
_entity_poly.pdbx_seq_one_letter_code
_entity_poly.pdbx_strand_id
1 'polypeptide(L)'
;MILIATLSVSVVILLNSNYENEDFDNFTFDAVYLKDSNSVLITFDDTNQKSSFAILEILGMEKTFHEEFTISDSNFSKLVPIDNIPKYGWKTTPVTLEITYDESVVYMKTEIHEEDQISPTVIFGKND
;
A
#
# COMPACT_ATOMS: atom_id res chain seq x y z
N MET A 1 3.51 0.55 -34.95
CA MET A 1 2.93 0.32 -33.61
C MET A 1 3.99 -0.44 -32.82
N ILE A 2 4.59 0.17 -31.80
CA ILE A 2 5.56 -0.51 -30.94
C ILE A 2 4.79 -1.03 -29.73
N LEU A 3 4.73 -2.34 -29.57
CA LEU A 3 4.15 -2.96 -28.39
C LEU A 3 5.22 -2.93 -27.29
N ILE A 4 5.19 -1.90 -26.44
CA ILE A 4 6.02 -1.87 -25.24
C ILE A 4 5.37 -2.81 -24.23
N ALA A 5 5.85 -4.05 -24.19
CA ALA A 5 5.51 -4.99 -23.13
C ALA A 5 6.21 -4.51 -21.85
N THR A 6 5.51 -3.76 -21.02
CA THR A 6 5.94 -3.43 -19.66
C THR A 6 5.92 -4.71 -18.84
N LEU A 7 7.11 -5.31 -18.66
CA LEU A 7 7.32 -6.35 -17.66
C LEU A 7 7.17 -5.71 -16.28
N SER A 8 5.96 -5.79 -15.71
CA SER A 8 5.74 -5.45 -14.30
C SER A 8 6.51 -6.45 -13.44
N VAL A 9 7.70 -6.04 -12.97
CA VAL A 9 8.46 -6.78 -11.98
C VAL A 9 7.80 -6.48 -10.63
N SER A 10 6.90 -7.36 -10.18
CA SER A 10 6.40 -7.27 -8.81
C SER A 10 7.58 -7.37 -7.85
N VAL A 11 7.83 -6.30 -7.10
CA VAL A 11 8.93 -6.24 -6.15
C VAL A 11 8.65 -7.21 -5.01
N VAL A 12 9.54 -8.19 -4.82
CA VAL A 12 9.47 -9.04 -3.63
C VAL A 12 10.02 -8.22 -2.46
N ILE A 13 9.13 -7.50 -1.78
CA ILE A 13 9.51 -6.66 -0.64
C ILE A 13 10.01 -7.56 0.49
N LEU A 14 11.33 -7.56 0.71
CA LEU A 14 11.97 -8.19 1.84
C LEU A 14 11.85 -7.27 3.06
N LEU A 15 10.66 -7.24 3.67
CA LEU A 15 10.40 -6.54 4.93
C LEU A 15 11.25 -7.17 6.04
N ASN A 16 12.39 -6.56 6.31
CA ASN A 16 13.32 -6.96 7.36
C ASN A 16 12.96 -6.17 8.62
N SER A 17 12.37 -6.81 9.62
CA SER A 17 11.85 -6.14 10.84
C SER A 17 12.92 -5.55 11.77
N ASN A 18 14.18 -5.44 11.32
CA ASN A 18 15.33 -4.99 12.10
C ASN A 18 15.36 -3.47 12.35
N TYR A 19 14.37 -2.72 11.83
CA TYR A 19 14.17 -1.29 12.09
C TYR A 19 13.54 -1.03 13.47
N GLU A 20 13.82 -1.85 14.49
CA GLU A 20 13.22 -1.82 15.85
C GLU A 20 13.45 -0.50 16.63
N ASN A 21 14.22 0.44 16.07
CA ASN A 21 14.54 1.75 16.67
C ASN A 21 14.21 2.93 15.75
N GLU A 22 13.59 2.71 14.58
CA GLU A 22 13.05 3.80 13.76
C GLU A 22 11.58 4.04 14.13
N ASP A 23 11.27 5.30 14.41
CA ASP A 23 9.93 5.76 14.74
C ASP A 23 9.20 6.14 13.44
N PHE A 24 8.08 5.46 13.19
CA PHE A 24 7.23 5.64 12.02
C PHE A 24 5.86 6.26 12.40
N ASP A 25 5.71 6.81 13.62
CA ASP A 25 4.45 7.41 14.12
C ASP A 25 3.97 8.62 13.28
N ASN A 26 4.80 9.16 12.38
CA ASN A 26 4.41 10.19 11.41
C ASN A 26 3.56 9.63 10.25
N PHE A 27 3.49 8.31 10.06
CA PHE A 27 2.76 7.67 8.98
C PHE A 27 1.46 7.04 9.46
N THR A 28 0.39 7.24 8.70
CA THR A 28 -0.79 6.37 8.74
C THR A 28 -0.97 5.67 7.39
N PHE A 29 -1.34 4.40 7.41
CA PHE A 29 -1.60 3.61 6.22
C PHE A 29 -2.68 2.56 6.52
N ASP A 30 -3.78 2.57 5.77
CA ASP A 30 -4.90 1.67 6.01
C ASP A 30 -5.61 1.25 4.71
N ALA A 31 -6.33 0.12 4.76
CA ALA A 31 -7.02 -0.49 3.63
C ALA A 31 -8.37 -1.11 4.04
N VAL A 32 -9.44 -0.36 3.82
CA VAL A 32 -10.81 -0.74 4.23
C VAL A 32 -11.62 -1.22 3.03
N TYR A 33 -12.18 -2.44 3.10
CA TYR A 33 -13.16 -2.92 2.14
C TYR A 33 -14.55 -2.33 2.44
N LEU A 34 -15.02 -1.47 1.54
CA LEU A 34 -16.32 -0.81 1.59
C LEU A 34 -17.36 -1.67 0.88
N LYS A 35 -18.28 -2.26 1.64
CA LYS A 35 -19.26 -3.24 1.12
C LYS A 35 -20.22 -2.63 0.10
N ASP A 36 -20.69 -1.41 0.36
CA ASP A 36 -21.69 -0.71 -0.47
C ASP A 36 -21.16 -0.33 -1.87
N SER A 37 -19.86 -0.03 -1.98
CA SER A 37 -19.21 0.33 -3.26
C SER A 37 -18.42 -0.83 -3.87
N ASN A 38 -18.38 -2.00 -3.22
CA ASN A 38 -17.57 -3.17 -3.59
C ASN A 38 -16.14 -2.77 -4.01
N SER A 39 -15.50 -1.97 -3.15
CA SER A 39 -14.21 -1.32 -3.42
C SER A 39 -13.36 -1.28 -2.17
N VAL A 40 -12.04 -1.25 -2.32
CA VAL A 40 -11.12 -1.01 -1.20
C VAL A 40 -10.73 0.45 -1.19
N LEU A 41 -10.98 1.14 -0.08
CA LEU A 41 -10.45 2.47 0.19
C LEU A 41 -9.09 2.32 0.86
N ILE A 42 -8.05 2.81 0.18
CA ILE A 42 -6.67 2.83 0.69
C ILE A 42 -6.33 4.27 1.02
N THR A 43 -5.87 4.52 2.24
CA THR A 43 -5.51 5.85 2.74
C THR A 43 -4.08 5.86 3.24
N PHE A 44 -3.37 6.93 2.96
CA PHE A 44 -2.02 7.19 3.47
C PHE A 44 -1.88 8.66 3.85
N ASP A 45 -1.18 8.94 4.95
CA ASP A 45 -0.83 10.29 5.41
C ASP A 45 0.58 10.27 6.02
N ASP A 46 1.41 11.24 5.67
CA ASP A 46 2.70 11.52 6.28
C ASP A 46 2.71 12.92 6.89
N THR A 47 2.54 13.00 8.20
CA THR A 47 2.44 14.27 8.94
C THR A 47 3.72 15.11 8.90
N ASN A 48 4.86 14.55 8.46
CA ASN A 48 6.11 15.29 8.29
C ASN A 48 6.24 15.98 6.93
N GLN A 49 5.30 15.75 5.99
CA GLN A 49 5.26 16.37 4.66
C GLN A 49 6.53 16.14 3.79
N LYS A 50 7.04 14.90 3.78
CA LYS A 50 8.27 14.50 3.07
C LYS A 50 8.05 13.44 2.00
N SER A 51 6.90 12.77 2.03
CA SER A 51 6.50 11.78 1.04
C SER A 51 6.15 12.44 -0.30
N SER A 52 6.74 11.97 -1.40
CA SER A 52 6.64 12.63 -2.73
C SER A 52 6.23 11.71 -3.89
N PHE A 53 6.40 10.39 -3.76
CA PHE A 53 6.04 9.41 -4.78
C PHE A 53 5.63 8.10 -4.13
N ALA A 54 4.70 7.38 -4.75
CA ALA A 54 4.16 6.11 -4.27
C ALA A 54 4.13 5.04 -5.37
N ILE A 55 4.44 3.80 -4.97
CA ILE A 55 4.08 2.58 -5.68
C ILE A 55 3.12 1.80 -4.79
N LEU A 56 1.89 1.59 -5.25
CA LEU A 56 0.82 0.94 -4.48
C LEU A 56 0.38 -0.36 -5.15
N GLU A 57 0.41 -1.47 -4.41
CA GLU A 57 -0.04 -2.78 -4.90
C GLU A 57 -1.07 -3.44 -3.97
N ILE A 58 -1.99 -4.21 -4.56
CA ILE A 58 -2.85 -5.17 -3.83
C ILE A 58 -2.50 -6.57 -4.32
N LEU A 59 -1.97 -7.40 -3.41
CA LEU A 59 -1.45 -8.73 -3.70
C LEU A 59 -2.49 -9.81 -3.40
N GLY A 60 -2.41 -10.96 -4.08
CA GLY A 60 -3.33 -12.10 -3.86
C GLY A 60 -4.70 -11.97 -4.54
N MET A 61 -4.94 -10.89 -5.27
CA MET A 61 -6.08 -10.72 -6.18
C MET A 61 -5.91 -11.59 -7.45
N GLU A 62 -7.01 -11.86 -8.16
CA GLU A 62 -6.99 -12.57 -9.45
C GLU A 62 -6.13 -11.84 -10.50
N LYS A 63 -6.20 -10.51 -10.49
CA LYS A 63 -5.28 -9.60 -11.17
C LYS A 63 -4.68 -8.69 -10.11
N THR A 64 -3.36 -8.69 -9.98
CA THR A 64 -2.62 -7.76 -9.11
C THR A 64 -2.98 -6.33 -9.48
N PHE A 65 -3.39 -5.54 -8.48
CA PHE A 65 -3.44 -4.08 -8.62
C PHE A 65 -2.04 -3.53 -8.42
N HIS A 66 -1.62 -2.59 -9.28
CA HIS A 66 -0.32 -1.93 -9.23
C HIS A 66 -0.50 -0.53 -9.84
N GLU A 67 -0.07 0.52 -9.13
CA GLU A 67 -0.08 1.89 -9.63
C GLU A 67 1.09 2.71 -9.07
N GLU A 68 1.73 3.50 -9.93
CA GLU A 68 2.82 4.43 -9.62
C GLU A 68 2.32 5.88 -9.76
N PHE A 69 2.52 6.73 -8.75
CA PHE A 69 2.07 8.13 -8.80
C PHE A 69 2.84 9.09 -7.88
N THR A 70 2.98 10.34 -8.32
CA THR A 70 3.48 11.46 -7.49
C THR A 70 2.42 11.91 -6.49
N ILE A 71 2.84 12.28 -5.29
CA ILE A 71 2.00 12.84 -4.24
C ILE A 71 2.44 14.29 -3.96
N SER A 72 1.49 15.24 -3.98
CA SER A 72 1.77 16.67 -3.75
C SER A 72 1.79 17.08 -2.28
N ASP A 73 0.91 16.47 -1.47
CA ASP A 73 0.61 16.91 -0.11
C ASP A 73 1.01 15.86 0.93
N SER A 74 1.88 14.91 0.54
CA SER A 74 2.34 13.76 1.33
C SER A 74 1.24 12.84 1.90
N ASN A 75 0.03 12.94 1.36
CA ASN A 75 -1.11 12.07 1.68
C ASN A 75 -1.88 11.66 0.42
N PHE A 76 -2.65 10.58 0.48
CA PHE A 76 -3.62 10.24 -0.55
C PHE A 76 -4.81 9.43 -0.01
N SER A 77 -5.89 9.40 -0.80
CA SER A 77 -7.00 8.47 -0.65
C SER A 77 -7.32 7.86 -2.02
N LYS A 78 -7.29 6.54 -2.12
CA LYS A 78 -7.46 5.79 -3.36
C LYS A 78 -8.59 4.77 -3.22
N LEU A 79 -9.61 4.87 -4.07
CA LEU A 79 -10.68 3.88 -4.14
C LEU A 79 -10.37 2.91 -5.29
N VAL A 80 -10.17 1.63 -4.97
CA VAL A 80 -9.87 0.56 -5.92
C VAL A 80 -11.09 -0.36 -6.03
N PRO A 81 -11.82 -0.36 -7.17
CA PRO A 81 -12.93 -1.29 -7.40
C PRO A 81 -12.46 -2.75 -7.39
N ILE A 82 -13.28 -3.64 -6.82
CA ILE A 82 -12.96 -5.07 -6.75
C ILE A 82 -13.91 -5.88 -7.63
N ASP A 83 -13.36 -6.63 -8.60
CA ASP A 83 -14.14 -7.53 -9.44
C ASP A 83 -14.62 -8.77 -8.67
N ASN A 84 -13.75 -9.36 -7.83
CA ASN A 84 -13.99 -10.60 -7.09
C ASN A 84 -13.35 -10.55 -5.69
N ILE A 85 -14.06 -11.02 -4.66
CA ILE A 85 -13.51 -11.18 -3.30
C ILE A 85 -12.38 -12.23 -3.33
N PRO A 86 -11.19 -11.95 -2.73
CA PRO A 86 -10.07 -12.88 -2.73
C PRO A 86 -10.41 -14.23 -2.09
N LYS A 87 -9.92 -15.32 -2.70
CA LYS A 87 -10.20 -16.72 -2.33
C LYS A 87 -9.97 -17.05 -0.84
N TYR A 88 -9.01 -16.39 -0.21
CA TYR A 88 -8.62 -16.61 1.20
C TYR A 88 -9.11 -15.49 2.14
N GLY A 89 -9.83 -14.50 1.63
CA GLY A 89 -10.41 -13.39 2.38
C GLY A 89 -9.43 -12.26 2.74
N TRP A 90 -10.01 -11.11 3.08
CA TRP A 90 -9.32 -9.83 3.28
C TRP A 90 -8.13 -9.87 4.23
N LYS A 91 -8.29 -10.56 5.37
CA LYS A 91 -7.24 -10.77 6.40
C LYS A 91 -5.96 -11.45 5.89
N THR A 92 -5.95 -11.97 4.66
CA THR A 92 -4.78 -12.57 4.00
C THR A 92 -4.43 -11.92 2.67
N THR A 93 -5.01 -10.75 2.39
CA THR A 93 -4.82 -9.98 1.16
C THR A 93 -3.95 -8.76 1.48
N PRO A 94 -2.65 -8.78 1.18
CA PRO A 94 -1.76 -7.68 1.50
C PRO A 94 -2.02 -6.47 0.63
N VAL A 95 -1.94 -5.28 1.23
CA VAL A 95 -1.71 -4.03 0.51
C VAL A 95 -0.30 -3.57 0.85
N THR A 96 0.51 -3.34 -0.19
CA THR A 96 1.90 -2.90 -0.05
C THR A 96 2.08 -1.53 -0.68
N LEU A 97 2.85 -0.69 -0.01
CA LEU A 97 3.09 0.70 -0.40
C LEU A 97 4.58 1.00 -0.27
N GLU A 98 5.21 1.42 -1.35
CA GLU A 98 6.56 1.98 -1.37
C GLU A 98 6.44 3.51 -1.48
N ILE A 99 7.08 4.26 -0.58
CA ILE A 99 7.08 5.72 -0.55
C ILE A 99 8.50 6.27 -0.67
N THR A 100 8.71 7.18 -1.63
CA THR A 100 9.89 8.06 -1.62
C THR A 100 9.72 9.13 -0.54
N TYR A 101 10.61 9.12 0.45
CA TYR A 101 10.58 9.95 1.66
C TYR A 101 11.93 10.68 1.82
N ASP A 102 11.95 12.00 1.57
CA ASP A 102 13.19 12.76 1.34
C ASP A 102 14.14 12.05 0.36
N GLU A 103 15.28 11.55 0.84
CA GLU A 103 16.31 10.83 0.08
C GLU A 103 16.25 9.30 0.25
N SER A 104 15.23 8.78 0.95
CA SER A 104 15.08 7.36 1.36
C SER A 104 13.78 6.73 0.82
N VAL A 105 13.62 5.40 0.99
CA VAL A 105 12.45 4.65 0.49
C VAL A 105 11.77 3.84 1.58
N VAL A 106 10.64 4.33 2.09
CA VAL A 106 9.85 3.63 3.13
C VAL A 106 8.89 2.62 2.50
N TYR A 107 9.05 1.37 2.88
CA TYR A 107 8.17 0.26 2.56
C TYR A 107 7.17 0.05 3.69
N MET A 108 5.89 -0.04 3.34
CA MET A 108 4.79 -0.36 4.24
C MET A 108 3.99 -1.56 3.73
N LYS A 109 3.47 -2.34 4.65
CA LYS A 109 2.50 -3.40 4.39
C LYS A 109 1.41 -3.41 5.45
N THR A 110 0.17 -3.50 4.99
CA THR A 110 -0.99 -3.83 5.83
C THR A 110 -1.80 -4.95 5.16
N GLU A 111 -2.91 -5.36 5.76
CA GLU A 111 -3.91 -6.25 5.17
C GLU A 111 -5.24 -5.51 5.01
N ILE A 112 -6.08 -5.97 4.09
CA ILE A 112 -7.43 -5.42 3.95
C ILE A 112 -8.30 -5.89 5.13
N HIS A 113 -9.14 -5.01 5.67
CA HIS A 113 -10.15 -5.34 6.67
C HIS A 113 -11.54 -4.79 6.30
N GLU A 114 -12.58 -5.24 6.98
CA GLU A 114 -13.95 -4.71 6.81
C GLU A 114 -14.20 -3.50 7.73
N GLU A 115 -15.17 -2.64 7.38
CA GLU A 115 -15.49 -1.38 8.09
C GLU A 115 -15.76 -1.52 9.61
N ASP A 116 -16.19 -2.71 10.06
CA ASP A 116 -16.47 -3.05 11.46
C ASP A 116 -15.31 -3.77 12.18
N GLN A 117 -14.16 -3.93 11.50
CA GLN A 117 -12.97 -4.59 12.01
C GLN A 117 -11.90 -3.58 12.44
N ILE A 118 -11.04 -3.99 13.37
CA ILE A 118 -9.86 -3.22 13.80
C ILE A 118 -8.84 -3.22 12.65
N SER A 119 -8.35 -2.03 12.25
CA SER A 119 -7.30 -1.87 11.25
C SER A 119 -6.06 -2.72 11.61
N PRO A 120 -5.50 -3.51 10.66
CA PRO A 120 -4.31 -4.32 10.91
C PRO A 120 -3.07 -3.47 11.23
N THR A 121 -2.09 -4.09 11.86
CA THR A 121 -0.80 -3.44 12.16
C THR A 121 0.00 -3.23 10.88
N VAL A 122 0.42 -1.99 10.62
CA VAL A 122 1.35 -1.68 9.52
C VAL A 122 2.74 -2.21 9.86
N ILE A 123 3.36 -2.92 8.92
CA ILE A 123 4.74 -3.41 8.99
C ILE A 123 5.61 -2.54 8.09
N PHE A 124 6.75 -2.08 8.62
CA PHE A 124 7.64 -1.12 7.96
C PHE A 124 9.02 -1.69 7.55
N GLY A 125 9.69 -1.02 6.62
CA GLY A 125 11.13 -1.08 6.31
C GLY A 125 11.56 0.19 5.54
N LYS A 126 12.86 0.59 5.47
CA LYS A 126 13.23 1.96 4.99
C LYS A 126 14.40 2.14 3.97
N ASN A 127 15.23 1.13 3.73
CA ASN A 127 16.39 1.15 2.79
C ASN A 127 16.99 2.54 2.42
N ASP A 128 18.03 2.96 3.15
CA ASP A 128 18.82 4.17 2.86
C ASP A 128 19.72 4.04 1.60
#